data_AF-A0A7S0S2R0-F1
#
_entry.id   AF-A0A7S0S2R0-F1
#
_cell.length_a   1.000
_cell.length_b   1.000
_cell.length_c   1.000
_cell.angle_alpha   90.00
_cell.angle_beta   90.00
_cell.angle_gamma   90.00
#
_symmetry.space_group_name_H-M   'P 1'
#
loop_
_entity.id
_entity.type
_entity.pdbx_description
1 polymer ?
#
loop_
_entity_poly.entity_id
_entity_poly.type
_entity_poly.pdbx_seq_one_letter_code
_entity_poly.pdbx_strand_id
1 'polypeptide(L)'
;PPPAQPARPTEPPKPLDPVPLLLAAAGAGEEAKVAALIQEHFSDATKDSTQQVLRNALAKAISECRSSMVEQLVAAGASPLEPAPDGVLPLDRAQAVVKDPSRVQVTGKEA
;
A
#
# COMPACT_ATOMS: atom_id res chain seq x y z
N PRO A 1 4.38 -16.08 -43.90
CA PRO A 1 4.92 -15.44 -42.68
C PRO A 1 3.79 -14.70 -41.95
N PRO A 2 3.44 -15.01 -40.69
CA PRO A 2 2.50 -14.18 -39.95
C PRO A 2 3.20 -12.96 -39.31
N PRO A 3 2.48 -11.85 -39.12
CA PRO A 3 3.05 -10.56 -38.72
C PRO A 3 3.31 -10.47 -37.21
N ALA A 4 4.17 -9.51 -36.86
CA ALA A 4 4.62 -9.16 -35.52
C ALA A 4 3.47 -8.99 -34.52
N GLN A 5 3.55 -9.72 -33.40
CA GLN A 5 2.79 -9.37 -32.19
C GLN A 5 3.55 -8.25 -31.44
N PRO A 6 2.86 -7.20 -30.97
CA PRO A 6 3.47 -6.15 -30.18
C PRO A 6 3.86 -6.66 -28.78
N ALA A 7 4.99 -6.17 -28.29
CA ALA A 7 5.58 -6.47 -27.00
C ALA A 7 4.55 -6.38 -25.85
N ARG A 8 4.22 -7.54 -25.28
CA ARG A 8 3.64 -7.64 -23.94
C ARG A 8 4.81 -7.57 -22.95
N PRO A 9 4.88 -6.57 -22.05
CA PRO A 9 5.93 -6.55 -21.06
C PRO A 9 5.76 -7.73 -20.10
N THR A 10 6.83 -8.52 -20.00
CA THR A 10 7.38 -9.13 -18.79
C THR A 10 6.47 -10.08 -18.02
N GLU A 11 6.72 -11.37 -18.25
CA GLU A 11 7.11 -12.35 -17.23
C GLU A 11 6.31 -12.30 -15.90
N PRO A 12 5.50 -13.32 -15.57
CA PRO A 12 4.94 -13.40 -14.22
C PRO A 12 6.12 -13.52 -13.26
N PRO A 13 6.33 -12.56 -12.34
CA PRO A 13 7.45 -12.67 -11.42
C PRO A 13 7.21 -13.89 -10.55
N LYS A 14 8.33 -14.54 -10.14
CA LYS A 14 8.45 -15.60 -9.13
C LYS A 14 7.42 -15.45 -8.00
N PRO A 15 7.09 -16.49 -7.22
CA PRO A 15 6.28 -16.36 -6.00
C PRO A 15 6.95 -15.33 -5.08
N LEU A 16 6.54 -14.08 -5.22
CA LEU A 16 7.01 -12.96 -4.44
C LEU A 16 6.18 -13.04 -3.19
N ASP A 17 6.86 -13.07 -2.06
CA ASP A 17 6.25 -13.02 -0.75
C ASP A 17 5.13 -11.94 -0.76
N PRO A 18 3.93 -12.23 -0.24
CA PRO A 18 2.80 -11.31 -0.35
C PRO A 18 3.07 -9.96 0.34
N VAL A 19 4.02 -9.95 1.27
CA VAL A 19 4.48 -8.79 2.04
C VAL A 19 5.12 -7.68 1.19
N PRO A 20 6.26 -7.91 0.49
CA PRO A 20 6.85 -6.91 -0.39
C PRO A 20 5.93 -6.53 -1.56
N LEU A 21 5.08 -7.44 -2.03
CA LEU A 21 4.06 -7.14 -3.04
C LEU A 21 3.03 -6.13 -2.55
N LEU A 22 2.52 -6.31 -1.33
CA LEU A 22 1.57 -5.39 -0.70
C LEU A 22 2.20 -4.00 -0.51
N LEU A 23 3.46 -3.94 -0.06
CA LEU A 23 4.16 -2.67 0.15
C LEU A 23 4.46 -1.94 -1.17
N ALA A 24 4.83 -2.69 -2.21
CA ALA A 24 5.04 -2.14 -3.55
C ALA A 24 3.72 -1.63 -4.17
N ALA A 25 2.63 -2.39 -4.04
CA ALA A 25 1.30 -1.99 -4.49
C ALA A 25 0.80 -0.75 -3.73
N ALA A 26 1.04 -0.67 -2.41
CA ALA A 26 0.72 0.49 -1.59
C ALA A 26 1.49 1.75 -2.05
N GLY A 27 2.79 1.61 -2.37
CA GLY A 27 3.60 2.71 -2.90
C GLY A 27 3.19 3.12 -4.33
N ALA A 28 2.86 2.15 -5.18
CA ALA A 28 2.45 2.39 -6.56
C ALA A 28 1.03 2.97 -6.67
N GLY A 29 0.16 2.75 -5.66
CA GLY A 29 -1.24 3.16 -5.72
C GLY A 29 -2.18 2.13 -6.29
N GLU A 30 -1.75 0.87 -6.35
CA GLU A 30 -2.51 -0.20 -6.97
C GLU A 30 -3.53 -0.74 -5.96
N GLU A 31 -4.53 0.07 -5.63
CA GLU A 31 -5.54 -0.20 -4.61
C GLU A 31 -6.22 -1.56 -4.80
N ALA A 32 -6.60 -1.91 -6.03
CA ALA A 32 -7.21 -3.21 -6.34
C ALA A 32 -6.28 -4.40 -6.02
N LYS A 33 -4.97 -4.25 -6.25
CA LYS A 33 -3.99 -5.28 -5.88
C LYS A 33 -3.76 -5.34 -4.39
N VAL A 34 -3.75 -4.19 -3.72
CA VAL A 34 -3.65 -4.11 -2.26
C VAL A 34 -4.83 -4.83 -1.61
N ALA A 35 -6.07 -4.51 -2.02
CA ALA A 35 -7.27 -5.18 -1.52
C ALA A 35 -7.24 -6.69 -1.77
N ALA A 36 -6.87 -7.12 -2.98
CA ALA A 36 -6.76 -8.55 -3.31
C ALA A 36 -5.69 -9.25 -2.44
N LEU A 37 -4.49 -8.69 -2.33
CA LEU A 37 -3.41 -9.25 -1.51
C LEU A 37 -3.82 -9.35 -0.04
N ILE A 38 -4.45 -8.30 0.48
CA ILE A 38 -4.98 -8.28 1.84
C ILE A 38 -5.99 -9.40 2.03
N GLN A 39 -6.96 -9.51 1.13
CA GLN A 39 -8.03 -10.49 1.25
C GLN A 39 -7.52 -11.92 1.08
N GLU A 40 -6.54 -12.16 0.22
CA GLU A 40 -6.00 -13.51 -0.05
C GLU A 40 -4.95 -13.97 0.97
N HIS A 41 -4.08 -13.06 1.43
CA HIS A 41 -2.92 -13.42 2.25
C HIS A 41 -2.96 -12.86 3.68
N PHE A 42 -3.78 -11.84 3.93
CA PHE A 42 -3.84 -11.12 5.20
C PHE A 42 -5.26 -11.08 5.79
N SER A 43 -6.16 -11.97 5.35
CA SER A 43 -7.53 -12.07 5.89
C SER A 43 -7.55 -12.46 7.37
N ASP A 44 -6.45 -13.05 7.87
CA ASP A 44 -6.23 -13.27 9.30
C ASP A 44 -5.38 -12.14 9.90
N ALA A 45 -6.01 -10.98 10.08
CA ALA A 45 -5.41 -9.79 10.70
C ALA A 45 -5.09 -9.97 12.20
N THR A 46 -5.31 -11.16 12.76
CA THR A 46 -4.97 -11.51 14.14
C THR A 46 -3.51 -11.94 14.30
N LYS A 47 -2.85 -12.34 13.22
CA LYS A 47 -1.41 -12.64 13.23
C LYS A 47 -0.61 -11.35 13.36
N ASP A 48 0.26 -11.32 14.37
CA ASP A 48 1.19 -10.22 14.62
C ASP A 48 2.01 -9.84 13.38
N SER A 49 2.45 -10.85 12.62
CA SER A 49 3.15 -10.68 11.34
C SER A 49 2.30 -9.96 10.29
N THR A 50 1.00 -10.27 10.20
CA THR A 50 0.06 -9.59 9.29
C THR A 50 -0.16 -8.14 9.71
N GLN A 51 -0.40 -7.91 11.00
CA GLN A 51 -0.56 -6.57 11.57
C GLN A 51 0.66 -5.70 11.29
N GLN A 52 1.86 -6.23 11.48
CA GLN A 52 3.10 -5.50 11.21
C GLN A 52 3.20 -5.07 9.75
N VAL A 53 2.79 -5.92 8.81
CA VAL A 53 2.81 -5.61 7.37
C VAL A 53 1.75 -4.56 7.02
N LEU A 54 0.53 -4.73 7.52
CA LEU A 54 -0.56 -3.77 7.34
C LEU A 54 -0.21 -2.39 7.90
N ARG A 55 0.42 -2.32 9.09
CA ARG A 55 0.93 -1.07 9.69
C ARG A 55 1.99 -0.41 8.83
N ASN A 56 2.93 -1.19 8.27
CA ASN A 56 3.97 -0.67 7.39
C ASN A 56 3.38 -0.12 6.08
N ALA A 57 2.48 -0.88 5.45
CA ALA A 57 1.74 -0.42 4.27
C ALA A 57 0.93 0.85 4.57
N LEU A 58 0.33 0.96 5.76
CA LEU A 58 -0.44 2.12 6.18
C LEU A 58 0.46 3.34 6.40
N ALA A 59 1.62 3.18 7.05
CA ALA A 59 2.61 4.24 7.18
C ALA A 59 3.14 4.73 5.82
N LYS A 60 3.30 3.81 4.85
CA LYS A 60 3.67 4.13 3.48
C LYS A 60 2.56 4.91 2.77
N ALA A 61 1.32 4.44 2.85
CA ALA A 61 0.15 5.10 2.26
C ALA A 61 -0.02 6.53 2.81
N ILE A 62 0.18 6.73 4.11
CA ILE A 62 0.16 8.06 4.73
C ILE A 62 1.30 8.93 4.19
N SER A 63 2.52 8.42 4.10
CA SER A 63 3.68 9.17 3.58
C SER A 63 3.51 9.61 2.12
N GLU A 64 2.82 8.78 1.33
CA GLU A 64 2.46 9.05 -0.06
C GLU A 64 1.11 9.78 -0.18
N CYS A 65 0.50 10.16 0.94
CA CYS A 65 -0.76 10.89 1.03
C CYS A 65 -1.95 10.22 0.31
N ARG A 66 -1.99 8.89 0.28
CA ARG A 66 -3.02 8.10 -0.39
C ARG A 66 -4.17 7.75 0.54
N SER A 67 -5.10 8.67 0.74
CA SER A 67 -6.25 8.52 1.64
C SER A 67 -7.07 7.25 1.37
N SER A 68 -7.41 6.95 0.11
CA SER A 68 -8.19 5.75 -0.23
C SER A 68 -7.47 4.45 0.15
N MET A 69 -6.14 4.43 0.02
CA MET A 69 -5.31 3.30 0.43
C MET A 69 -5.27 3.14 1.96
N VAL A 70 -5.22 4.26 2.69
CA VAL A 70 -5.31 4.26 4.17
C VAL A 70 -6.66 3.68 4.60
N GLU A 71 -7.77 4.07 3.96
CA GLU A 71 -9.09 3.51 4.26
C GLU A 71 -9.13 1.99 4.03
N GLN A 72 -8.59 1.50 2.91
CA GLN A 72 -8.52 0.06 2.64
C GLN A 72 -7.69 -0.70 3.67
N LEU A 73 -6.55 -0.15 4.08
CA LEU A 73 -5.68 -0.78 5.08
C LEU A 73 -6.32 -0.78 6.46
N VAL A 74 -7.01 0.30 6.85
CA VAL A 74 -7.78 0.32 8.10
C VAL A 74 -8.94 -0.67 8.05
N ALA A 75 -9.66 -0.73 6.92
CA ALA A 75 -10.73 -1.71 6.71
C ALA A 75 -10.22 -3.16 6.74
N ALA A 76 -8.97 -3.38 6.33
CA ALA A 76 -8.26 -4.65 6.44
C ALA A 76 -7.86 -5.03 7.87
N GLY A 77 -8.11 -4.15 8.85
CA GLY A 77 -7.75 -4.36 10.25
C GLY A 77 -6.39 -3.77 10.64
N ALA A 78 -5.74 -2.95 9.80
CA ALA A 78 -4.55 -2.21 10.22
C ALA A 78 -4.92 -1.28 11.39
N SER A 79 -4.25 -1.46 12.53
CA SER A 79 -4.48 -0.61 13.71
C SER A 79 -3.79 0.75 13.56
N PRO A 80 -4.51 1.88 13.44
CA PRO A 80 -3.90 3.22 13.32
C PRO A 80 -3.35 3.75 14.66
N LEU A 81 -3.70 3.08 15.76
CA LEU A 81 -3.28 3.42 17.12
C LEU A 81 -1.92 2.83 17.49
N GLU A 82 -1.44 1.90 16.68
CA GLU A 82 -0.23 1.16 16.96
C GLU A 82 0.94 1.73 16.16
N PRO A 83 2.13 1.84 16.75
CA PRO A 83 3.28 2.36 16.05
C PRO A 83 3.69 1.43 14.90
N ALA A 84 4.14 2.05 13.82
CA ALA A 84 4.84 1.37 12.73
C ALA A 84 6.14 0.73 13.26
N PRO A 85 6.79 -0.17 12.52
CA PRO A 85 8.08 -0.75 12.92
C PRO A 85 9.19 0.29 13.21
N ASP A 86 9.10 1.50 12.65
CA ASP A 86 9.97 2.65 12.97
C ASP A 86 9.63 3.34 14.32
N GLY A 87 8.65 2.84 15.07
CA GLY A 87 8.19 3.42 16.34
C GLY A 87 7.27 4.63 16.19
N VAL A 88 7.00 5.09 14.97
CA VAL A 88 6.16 6.27 14.69
C VAL A 88 4.70 5.86 14.56
N LEU A 89 3.82 6.59 15.25
CA LEU A 89 2.37 6.41 15.12
C LEU A 89 1.90 6.85 13.72
N PRO A 90 1.01 6.09 13.07
CA PRO A 90 0.39 6.49 11.81
C PRO A 90 -0.19 7.90 11.83
N LEU A 91 -0.89 8.24 12.91
CA LEU A 91 -1.47 9.57 13.11
C LEU A 91 -0.41 10.68 13.20
N ASP A 92 0.73 10.42 13.85
CA ASP A 92 1.83 11.39 13.95
C ASP A 92 2.43 11.65 12.56
N ARG A 93 2.59 10.59 11.76
CA ARG A 93 3.05 10.69 10.37
C ARG A 93 2.06 11.44 9.48
N ALA A 94 0.76 11.23 9.67
CA ALA A 94 -0.27 11.98 8.96
C ALA A 94 -0.20 13.48 9.29
N GLN A 95 0.03 13.84 10.56
CA GLN A 95 0.25 15.23 10.93
C GLN A 95 1.50 15.83 10.29
N ALA A 96 2.60 15.07 10.19
CA ALA A 96 3.81 15.53 9.52
C ALA A 96 3.57 15.82 8.03
N VAL A 97 2.78 14.99 7.35
CA VAL A 97 2.41 15.20 5.93
C VAL A 97 1.46 16.39 5.78
N VAL A 98 0.50 16.57 6.67
CA VAL A 98 -0.40 17.76 6.65
C VAL A 98 0.38 19.06 6.90
N LYS A 99 1.43 19.02 7.74
CA LYS A 99 2.32 20.17 7.99
C LYS A 99 3.25 20.47 6.82
N ASP A 100 3.48 19.52 5.91
CA ASP A 100 4.28 19.67 4.70
C ASP A 100 3.45 19.35 3.44
N PRO A 101 2.48 20.22 3.08
CA PRO A 101 1.58 19.97 1.95
C PRO A 101 2.31 19.92 0.60
N SER A 102 3.57 20.39 0.53
CA SER A 102 4.42 20.30 -0.66
C SER A 102 4.72 18.86 -1.11
N ARG A 103 4.54 17.87 -0.23
CA ARG A 103 4.65 16.43 -0.58
C ARG A 103 3.38 15.81 -1.15
N VAL A 104 2.24 16.49 -1.04
CA VAL A 104 0.97 15.99 -1.56
C VAL A 104 0.97 16.22 -3.07
N GLN A 105 1.58 15.29 -3.81
CA GLN A 105 1.40 15.23 -5.26
C GLN A 105 -0.05 14.82 -5.52
N VAL A 106 -0.93 15.81 -5.59
CA VAL A 106 -2.27 15.67 -6.11
C VAL A 106 -2.11 15.26 -7.57
N THR A 107 -2.12 13.97 -7.84
CA THR A 107 -2.34 13.43 -9.20
C THR A 107 -3.81 13.65 -9.54
N GLY A 108 -4.21 14.92 -9.59
CA GLY A 108 -5.36 15.39 -10.32
C GLY A 108 -4.93 15.52 -11.77
N LYS A 109 -4.98 14.41 -12.52
CA LYS A 109 -5.14 14.51 -13.96
C LYS A 109 -6.58 14.91 -14.19
N GLU A 110 -6.82 16.22 -14.21
CA GLU A 110 -8.02 16.79 -14.82
C GLU A 110 -8.04 16.38 -16.30
N ALA A 111 -9.14 15.78 -16.73
CA ALA A 111 -9.51 15.59 -18.13
C ALA A 111 -11.00 15.91 -18.26
#